data_AF-A0A9D2F7D1-F1
#
_entry.id   AF-A0A9D2F7D1-F1
#
_cell.length_a   1.000
_cell.length_b   1.000
_cell.length_c   1.000
_cell.angle_alpha   90.00
_cell.angle_beta   90.00
_cell.angle_gamma   90.00
#
_symmetry.space_group_name_H-M   'P 1'
#
loop_
_entity.id
_entity.type
_entity.pdbx_description
1 polymer ?
#
loop_
_entity_poly.entity_id
_entity_poly.type
_entity_poly.pdbx_seq_one_letter_code
_entity_poly.pdbx_strand_id
1 'polypeptide(L)'
;QQKKIARFNESTEQFLAADKVVIGNGLWNLNIPTRLKAWIDTINVAGKTFRYTETGPVPLTEGKKVLHIQANGGVYEGQEFSSQYVKGILNFIGVENVQQIFVEGADHQPDRAEEIVATAVKKAEELALTF
;
A
#
# COMPACT_ATOMS: atom_id res chain seq x y z
N GLN A 1 -27.87 -3.31 4.90
CA GLN A 1 -26.92 -4.36 4.47
C GLN A 1 -26.52 -4.20 3.01
N GLN A 2 -27.46 -4.13 2.05
CA GLN A 2 -27.17 -3.95 0.61
C GLN A 2 -26.27 -2.75 0.27
N LYS A 3 -26.50 -1.56 0.84
CA LYS A 3 -25.64 -0.38 0.60
C LYS A 3 -24.17 -0.61 0.98
N LYS A 4 -23.90 -1.36 2.05
CA LYS A 4 -22.53 -1.66 2.50
C LYS A 4 -21.84 -2.63 1.52
N ILE A 5 -22.56 -3.63 1.04
CA ILE A 5 -22.07 -4.57 0.02
C ILE A 5 -21.80 -3.84 -1.30
N ALA A 6 -22.71 -2.96 -1.72
CA ALA A 6 -22.51 -2.15 -2.92
C ALA A 6 -21.23 -1.30 -2.83
N ARG A 7 -21.02 -0.62 -1.68
CA ARG A 7 -19.81 0.19 -1.47
C ARG A 7 -18.54 -0.66 -1.40
N PHE A 8 -18.61 -1.84 -0.80
CA PHE A 8 -17.49 -2.79 -0.78
C PHE A 8 -17.10 -3.18 -2.21
N ASN A 9 -18.07 -3.61 -3.02
CA ASN A 9 -17.85 -4.02 -4.40
C ASN A 9 -17.32 -2.85 -5.25
N GLU A 10 -17.83 -1.64 -5.06
CA GLU A 10 -17.32 -0.45 -5.75
C GLU A 10 -15.82 -0.25 -5.53
N SER A 11 -15.34 -0.41 -4.29
CA SER A 11 -13.90 -0.35 -3.99
C SER A 11 -13.12 -1.48 -4.65
N THR A 12 -13.66 -2.71 -4.66
CA THR A 12 -13.03 -3.86 -5.34
C THR A 12 -12.88 -3.61 -6.83
N GLU A 13 -13.96 -3.18 -7.49
CA GLU A 13 -13.97 -2.92 -8.94
C GLU A 13 -13.10 -1.71 -9.29
N GLN A 14 -13.08 -0.66 -8.46
CA GLN A 14 -12.17 0.47 -8.64
C GLN A 14 -10.70 0.02 -8.62
N PHE A 15 -10.33 -0.85 -7.68
CA PHE A 15 -8.98 -1.39 -7.61
C PHE A 15 -8.65 -2.26 -8.84
N LEU A 16 -9.58 -3.13 -9.26
CA LEU A 16 -9.40 -3.98 -10.44
C LEU A 16 -9.19 -3.17 -11.72
N ALA A 17 -9.96 -2.10 -11.91
CA ALA A 17 -9.90 -1.24 -13.09
C ALA A 17 -8.64 -0.36 -13.18
N ALA A 18 -7.88 -0.18 -12.10
CA ALA A 18 -6.72 0.71 -12.08
C ALA A 18 -5.42 -0.01 -12.49
N ASP A 19 -4.69 0.46 -13.51
CA ASP A 19 -3.39 -0.12 -13.86
C ASP A 19 -2.28 0.19 -12.83
N LYS A 20 -2.43 1.33 -12.14
CA LYS A 20 -1.49 1.84 -11.13
C LYS A 20 -2.24 2.32 -9.90
N VAL A 21 -1.68 2.09 -8.72
CA VAL A 21 -2.26 2.55 -7.44
C VAL A 21 -1.17 3.23 -6.60
N VAL A 22 -1.50 4.33 -5.96
CA VAL A 22 -0.63 5.00 -4.97
C VAL A 22 -1.32 4.95 -3.62
N ILE A 23 -0.63 4.44 -2.60
CA ILE A 23 -1.10 4.32 -1.21
C ILE A 23 -0.25 5.23 -0.34
N GLY A 24 -0.86 6.17 0.39
CA GLY A 24 -0.18 7.05 1.34
C GLY A 24 -0.72 6.86 2.76
N ASN A 25 0.15 6.64 3.75
CA ASN A 25 -0.24 6.58 5.16
C ASN A 25 0.87 7.00 6.14
N GLY A 26 0.49 7.31 7.37
CA GLY A 26 1.42 7.34 8.50
C GLY A 26 1.53 5.96 9.16
N LEU A 27 2.62 5.74 9.88
CA LEU A 27 2.78 4.59 10.77
C LEU A 27 2.19 4.90 12.14
N TRP A 28 1.12 4.18 12.52
CA TRP A 28 0.47 4.35 13.82
C TRP A 28 0.53 3.05 14.61
N ASN A 29 1.22 3.08 15.75
CA ASN A 29 1.38 1.92 16.64
C ASN A 29 1.91 0.68 15.89
N LEU A 30 2.99 0.87 15.12
CA LEU A 30 3.61 -0.16 14.29
C LEU A 30 2.67 -0.77 13.23
N ASN A 31 1.59 -0.09 12.84
CA ASN A 31 0.63 -0.63 11.89
C ASN A 31 0.04 0.46 10.98
N ILE A 32 -0.69 0.02 9.95
CA ILE A 32 -1.47 0.87 9.07
C ILE A 32 -2.66 1.50 9.80
N PRO A 33 -3.15 2.67 9.35
CA PRO A 33 -4.42 3.22 9.82
C PRO A 33 -5.59 2.27 9.61
N THR A 34 -6.56 2.27 10.52
CA THR A 34 -7.72 1.37 10.50
C THR A 34 -8.54 1.45 9.20
N ARG A 35 -8.65 2.64 8.61
CA ARG A 35 -9.33 2.82 7.31
C ARG A 35 -8.55 2.23 6.13
N LEU A 36 -7.21 2.24 6.19
CA LEU A 36 -6.40 1.56 5.17
C LEU A 36 -6.59 0.04 5.29
N LYS A 37 -6.65 -0.50 6.51
CA LYS A 37 -6.99 -1.92 6.72
C LYS A 37 -8.37 -2.26 6.15
N ALA A 38 -9.37 -1.42 6.42
CA ALA A 38 -10.71 -1.62 5.89
C ALA A 38 -10.76 -1.54 4.36
N TRP A 39 -9.95 -0.68 3.72
CA TRP A 39 -9.82 -0.65 2.26
C TRP A 39 -9.13 -1.90 1.73
N ILE A 40 -8.06 -2.37 2.37
CA ILE A 40 -7.37 -3.61 2.01
C ILE A 40 -8.33 -4.82 2.02
N ASP A 41 -9.24 -4.87 3.01
CA ASP A 41 -10.28 -5.91 3.05
C ASP A 41 -11.20 -5.91 1.84
N THR A 42 -11.38 -4.75 1.19
CA THR A 42 -12.19 -4.64 -0.04
C THR A 42 -11.47 -5.13 -1.29
N ILE A 43 -10.14 -5.23 -1.28
CA ILE A 43 -9.35 -5.64 -2.45
C ILE A 43 -8.77 -7.05 -2.30
N ASN A 44 -8.91 -7.70 -1.14
CA ASN A 44 -8.48 -9.07 -0.93
C ASN A 44 -9.69 -10.02 -0.98
N VAL A 45 -10.19 -10.32 -2.18
CA VAL A 45 -11.50 -10.95 -2.41
C VAL A 45 -11.35 -12.20 -3.28
N ALA A 46 -11.80 -13.33 -2.75
CA ALA A 46 -11.78 -14.60 -3.48
C ALA A 46 -12.68 -14.55 -4.72
N GLY A 47 -12.20 -15.08 -5.85
CA GLY A 47 -12.85 -15.03 -7.15
C GLY A 47 -12.74 -13.67 -7.86
N LYS A 48 -12.09 -12.68 -7.25
CA LYS A 48 -11.90 -11.34 -7.82
C LYS A 48 -10.42 -10.98 -7.94
N THR A 49 -9.68 -11.04 -6.84
CA THR A 49 -8.24 -10.67 -6.80
C THR A 49 -7.33 -11.84 -6.48
N PHE A 50 -7.87 -12.93 -5.97
CA PHE A 50 -7.22 -14.23 -5.90
C PHE A 50 -8.26 -15.34 -6.03
N ARG A 51 -7.84 -16.59 -6.25
CA ARG A 51 -8.71 -17.78 -6.17
C ARG A 51 -7.99 -18.95 -5.53
N TYR A 52 -8.73 -19.87 -4.94
CA TYR A 52 -8.17 -21.11 -4.39
C TYR A 52 -8.01 -22.17 -5.49
N THR A 53 -6.91 -22.92 -5.42
CA THR A 53 -6.66 -24.15 -6.19
C THR A 53 -6.29 -25.29 -5.23
N GLU A 54 -6.07 -26.49 -5.75
CA GLU A 54 -5.63 -27.65 -4.96
C GLU A 54 -4.26 -27.43 -4.28
N THR A 55 -3.42 -26.56 -4.83
CA THR A 55 -2.07 -26.26 -4.32
C THR A 55 -2.00 -24.99 -3.48
N GLY A 56 -3.11 -24.26 -3.33
CA GLY A 56 -3.19 -23.03 -2.55
C GLY A 56 -3.84 -21.86 -3.30
N PRO A 57 -3.85 -20.65 -2.72
CA PRO A 57 -4.34 -19.46 -3.40
C PRO A 57 -3.41 -19.04 -4.54
N VAL A 58 -3.98 -18.62 -5.67
CA VAL A 58 -3.28 -18.04 -6.82
C VAL A 58 -3.84 -16.65 -7.12
N PRO A 59 -3.00 -15.69 -7.56
CA PRO A 59 -3.41 -14.32 -7.81
C PRO A 59 -4.29 -14.17 -9.06
N LEU A 60 -4.99 -13.04 -9.17
CA LEU A 60 -5.80 -12.67 -10.33
C LEU A 60 -5.56 -11.22 -10.81
N THR A 61 -4.59 -10.49 -10.26
CA THR A 61 -4.36 -9.06 -10.60
C THR A 61 -2.95 -8.76 -11.13
N GLU A 62 -2.40 -9.66 -11.93
CA GLU A 62 -1.07 -9.51 -12.55
C GLU A 62 -0.96 -8.24 -13.42
N GLY A 63 0.25 -7.71 -13.57
CA GLY A 63 0.55 -6.55 -14.41
C GLY A 63 0.31 -5.17 -13.78
N LYS A 64 -0.33 -5.11 -12.60
CA LYS A 64 -0.56 -3.86 -11.86
C LYS A 64 0.71 -3.37 -11.17
N LYS A 65 0.90 -2.05 -11.10
CA LYS A 65 1.98 -1.42 -10.31
C LYS A 65 1.42 -0.68 -9.10
N VAL A 66 2.13 -0.75 -7.97
CA VAL A 66 1.74 -0.01 -6.76
C VAL A 66 2.92 0.77 -6.21
N LEU A 67 2.68 2.01 -5.80
CA LEU A 67 3.59 2.82 -5.00
C LEU A 67 3.01 2.98 -3.59
N HIS A 68 3.76 2.59 -2.58
CA HIS A 68 3.43 2.80 -1.16
C HIS A 68 4.34 3.87 -0.56
N ILE A 69 3.75 4.99 -0.13
CA ILE A 69 4.43 6.09 0.54
C ILE A 69 4.04 6.07 2.01
N GLN A 70 5.01 5.94 2.91
CA GLN A 70 4.74 5.88 4.35
C GLN A 70 5.60 6.86 5.14
N ALA A 71 4.98 7.60 6.05
CA ALA A 71 5.66 8.46 7.00
C ALA A 71 5.78 7.78 8.38
N ASN A 72 7.00 7.72 8.91
CA ASN A 72 7.34 7.07 10.18
C ASN A 72 8.05 8.09 11.08
N GLY A 73 7.66 8.15 12.36
CA GLY A 73 8.34 9.01 13.34
C GLY A 73 9.82 8.65 13.49
N GLY A 74 10.11 7.35 13.65
CA GLY A 74 11.45 6.77 13.67
C GLY A 74 11.90 6.18 12.32
N VAL A 75 13.12 5.63 12.31
CA VAL A 75 13.73 4.97 11.14
C VAL A 75 13.55 3.46 11.25
N TYR A 76 12.94 2.86 10.23
CA TYR A 76 12.62 1.42 10.19
C TYR A 76 13.08 0.74 8.91
N GLU A 77 13.42 1.49 7.85
CA GLU A 77 13.93 0.95 6.58
C GLU A 77 12.99 -0.12 5.98
N GLY A 78 11.68 0.06 6.16
CA GLY A 78 10.64 -0.85 5.69
C GLY A 78 10.58 -2.21 6.41
N GLN A 79 11.26 -2.37 7.53
CA GLN A 79 11.28 -3.61 8.32
C GLN A 79 10.15 -3.72 9.35
N GLU A 80 9.32 -2.68 9.47
CA GLU A 80 8.18 -2.67 10.40
C GLU A 80 6.92 -3.31 9.79
N PHE A 81 5.94 -3.63 10.63
CA PHE A 81 4.78 -4.45 10.22
C PHE A 81 3.87 -3.80 9.17
N SER A 82 3.63 -2.49 9.21
CA SER A 82 2.76 -1.75 8.28
C SER A 82 3.24 -1.89 6.83
N SER A 83 4.49 -1.57 6.52
CA SER A 83 5.07 -1.69 5.18
C SER A 83 5.14 -3.13 4.71
N GLN A 84 5.50 -4.07 5.59
CA GLN A 84 5.53 -5.49 5.28
C GLN A 84 4.12 -6.04 5.03
N TYR A 85 3.12 -5.62 5.80
CA TYR A 85 1.72 -6.02 5.64
C TYR A 85 1.16 -5.54 4.30
N VAL A 86 1.35 -4.26 3.97
CA VAL A 86 0.88 -3.69 2.69
C VAL A 86 1.52 -4.45 1.53
N LYS A 87 2.85 -4.62 1.52
CA LYS A 87 3.55 -5.37 0.48
C LYS A 87 3.11 -6.83 0.42
N GLY A 88 2.96 -7.50 1.55
CA GLY A 88 2.56 -8.89 1.64
C GLY A 88 1.17 -9.15 1.05
N ILE A 89 0.18 -8.31 1.36
CA ILE A 89 -1.16 -8.44 0.79
C ILE A 89 -1.18 -8.13 -0.70
N LEU A 90 -0.46 -7.09 -1.14
CA LEU A 90 -0.36 -6.75 -2.56
C LEU A 90 0.28 -7.88 -3.38
N ASN A 91 1.37 -8.46 -2.87
CA ASN A 91 2.01 -9.62 -3.49
C ASN A 91 1.06 -10.83 -3.52
N PHE A 92 0.33 -11.08 -2.45
CA PHE A 92 -0.64 -12.19 -2.35
C PHE A 92 -1.70 -12.15 -3.46
N ILE A 93 -2.19 -10.95 -3.81
CA ILE A 93 -3.19 -10.78 -4.88
C ILE A 93 -2.59 -10.65 -6.28
N GLY A 94 -1.25 -10.60 -6.42
CA GLY A 94 -0.55 -10.65 -7.70
C GLY A 94 0.12 -9.36 -8.14
N VAL A 95 0.23 -8.36 -7.26
CA VAL A 95 0.98 -7.14 -7.54
C VAL A 95 2.46 -7.39 -7.22
N GLU A 96 3.26 -7.74 -8.22
CA GLU A 96 4.70 -7.98 -8.03
C GLU A 96 5.52 -6.68 -7.97
N ASN A 97 5.07 -5.65 -8.70
CA ASN A 97 5.75 -4.36 -8.76
C ASN A 97 5.21 -3.42 -7.67
N VAL A 98 5.74 -3.58 -6.46
CA VAL A 98 5.47 -2.70 -5.31
C VAL A 98 6.71 -1.86 -5.01
N GLN A 99 6.65 -0.57 -5.37
CA GLN A 99 7.67 0.42 -5.03
C GLN A 99 7.32 1.10 -3.70
N GLN A 100 8.32 1.47 -2.91
CA GLN A 100 8.11 2.05 -1.58
C GLN A 100 8.97 3.30 -1.38
N ILE A 101 8.36 4.34 -0.80
CA ILE A 101 9.04 5.55 -0.34
C ILE A 101 8.74 5.72 1.14
N PHE A 102 9.79 5.78 1.96
CA PHE A 102 9.67 6.02 3.39
C PHE A 102 10.14 7.43 3.74
N VAL A 103 9.32 8.15 4.51
CA VAL A 103 9.62 9.47 5.09
C VAL A 103 9.85 9.24 6.58
N GLU A 104 11.10 9.10 7.00
CA GLU A 104 11.44 8.57 8.32
C GLU A 104 12.28 9.52 9.16
N GLY A 105 12.13 9.46 10.49
CA GLY A 105 13.04 10.08 11.45
C GLY A 105 12.70 11.52 11.85
N ALA A 106 11.69 12.14 11.26
CA ALA A 106 11.35 13.55 11.50
C ALA A 106 10.97 13.84 12.97
N ASP A 107 10.36 12.89 13.68
CA ASP A 107 10.02 13.06 15.11
C ASP A 107 11.27 13.02 16.01
N HIS A 108 12.32 12.31 15.58
CA HIS A 108 13.59 12.21 16.31
C HIS A 108 14.63 13.24 15.87
N GLN A 109 14.43 13.88 14.70
CA GLN A 109 15.30 14.90 14.12
C GLN A 109 14.46 16.10 13.63
N PRO A 110 13.79 16.82 14.54
CA PRO A 110 12.84 17.88 14.17
C PRO A 110 13.50 19.05 13.43
N ASP A 111 14.78 19.31 13.69
CA ASP A 111 15.62 20.28 12.99
C ASP A 111 15.85 19.93 11.51
N ARG A 112 15.71 18.64 11.15
CA ARG A 112 15.86 18.12 9.79
C ARG A 112 14.55 17.71 9.14
N ALA A 113 13.40 17.96 9.78
CA ALA A 113 12.10 17.52 9.27
C ALA A 113 11.81 18.03 7.84
N GLU A 114 12.13 19.30 7.56
CA GLU A 114 11.97 19.88 6.21
C GLU A 114 12.88 19.20 5.19
N GLU A 115 14.14 18.92 5.55
CA GLU A 115 15.12 18.21 4.69
C GLU A 115 14.66 16.78 4.38
N ILE A 116 14.17 16.06 5.40
CA ILE A 116 13.66 14.69 5.29
C ILE A 116 12.46 14.65 4.34
N VAL A 117 11.50 15.55 4.52
CA VAL A 117 10.31 15.63 3.65
C VAL A 117 10.71 16.03 2.24
N ALA A 118 11.57 17.04 2.06
CA ALA A 118 12.04 17.48 0.75
C ALA A 118 12.76 16.35 -0.01
N THR A 119 13.58 15.56 0.68
CA THR A 119 14.25 14.38 0.11
C THR A 119 13.25 13.34 -0.38
N ALA A 120 12.19 13.07 0.39
CA ALA A 120 11.15 12.14 -0.01
C ALA A 120 10.31 12.67 -1.20
N VAL A 121 9.99 13.97 -1.21
CA VAL A 121 9.31 14.62 -2.35
C VAL A 121 10.13 14.48 -3.62
N LYS A 122 11.44 14.77 -3.56
CA LYS A 122 12.33 14.60 -4.72
C LYS A 122 12.35 13.16 -5.24
N LYS A 123 12.43 12.17 -4.33
CA LYS A 123 12.34 10.74 -4.72
C LYS A 123 11.01 10.42 -5.40
N ALA A 124 9.90 10.98 -4.91
CA ALA A 124 8.59 10.78 -5.52
C ALA A 124 8.48 11.43 -6.91
N GLU A 125 9.05 12.62 -7.10
CA GLU A 125 9.12 13.31 -8.40
C GLU A 125 9.96 12.52 -9.41
N GLU A 126 11.13 12.03 -9.01
CA GLU A 126 11.99 11.18 -9.85
C GLU A 126 11.29 9.87 -10.24
N LEU A 127 10.59 9.25 -9.29
CA LEU A 127 9.85 8.03 -9.54
C LEU A 127 8.66 8.24 -10.48
N ALA A 128 7.96 9.36 -10.35
CA ALA A 128 6.79 9.68 -11.18
C ALA A 128 7.09 9.71 -12.68
N LEU A 129 8.35 9.97 -13.07
CA LEU A 129 8.79 9.95 -14.48
C LEU A 129 8.85 8.53 -15.07
N THR A 130 8.90 7.49 -14.24
CA THR A 130 9.11 6.10 -14.66
C THR A 130 8.06 5.11 -14.13
N PHE A 131 7.20 5.57 -13.21
CA PHE A 131 6.14 4.78 -12.60
C PHE A 131 5.06 4.41 -13.61
#